data_AF-A0A6M8HZG2-F1
#
_entry.id   AF-A0A6M8HZG2-F1
#
_cell.length_a   1.000
_cell.length_b   1.000
_cell.length_c   1.000
_cell.angle_alpha   90.00
_cell.angle_beta   90.00
_cell.angle_gamma   90.00
#
_symmetry.space_group_name_H-M   'P 1'
#
loop_
_entity.id
_entity.type
_entity.pdbx_description
1 polymer ?
#
loop_
_entity_poly.entity_id
_entity_poly.type
_entity_poly.pdbx_seq_one_letter_code
_entity_poly.pdbx_strand_id
1 'polypeptide(L)'
;MVGAYVEAGLADRFKVWARGTDGGASAALRRLIIQAVDGAEPSLPLGATGRQIAVRLKEPERVALLRAAQARRTTPANWLRSLAIVHLGRRPQWSDTETAELREIGMEVRRIGNNLNQLARVMNEAALTGEYPPNQGETAHEGVELLRTELRRLMAIYTGNFDYWGLPDAVRPTALLGMKVREQARQIEDKASRRLRPRRRPAIFADDERAVGKE
;
A
#
# COMPACT_ATOMS: atom_id res chain seq x y z
N MET A 1 -0.71 24.68 -11.76
CA MET A 1 -1.79 24.06 -12.55
C MET A 1 -2.13 25.05 -13.66
N VAL A 2 -1.91 24.71 -14.92
CA VAL A 2 -2.30 25.58 -16.05
C VAL A 2 -3.69 25.12 -16.50
N GLY A 3 -4.68 26.01 -16.44
CA GLY A 3 -6.04 25.77 -16.91
C GLY A 3 -6.41 26.83 -17.94
N ALA A 4 -7.04 26.41 -19.03
CA ALA A 4 -7.53 27.30 -20.06
C ALA A 4 -9.03 27.04 -20.28
N TYR A 5 -9.79 28.11 -20.50
CA TYR A 5 -11.18 27.99 -20.90
C TYR A 5 -11.25 27.49 -22.35
N VAL A 6 -12.05 26.46 -22.59
CA VAL A 6 -12.36 25.93 -23.91
C VAL A 6 -13.88 25.90 -24.04
N GLU A 7 -14.41 26.47 -25.11
CA GLU A 7 -15.84 26.46 -25.43
C GLU A 7 -16.37 25.01 -25.53
N ALA A 8 -17.59 24.78 -25.05
CA ALA A 8 -18.11 23.42 -24.84
C ALA A 8 -18.19 22.62 -26.14
N GLY A 9 -18.66 23.23 -27.24
CA GLY A 9 -18.73 22.57 -28.54
C GLY A 9 -17.35 22.20 -29.08
N LEU A 10 -16.36 23.06 -28.90
CA LEU A 10 -14.97 22.77 -29.24
C LEU A 10 -14.38 21.64 -28.40
N ALA A 11 -14.66 21.62 -27.09
CA ALA A 11 -14.17 20.59 -26.18
C ALA A 11 -14.70 19.19 -26.57
N ASP A 12 -15.95 19.10 -27.02
CA ASP A 12 -16.55 17.82 -27.40
C ASP A 12 -16.03 17.32 -28.75
N ARG A 13 -15.88 18.19 -29.75
CA ARG A 13 -15.20 17.84 -31.01
C ARG A 13 -13.76 17.36 -30.76
N PHE A 14 -13.05 18.04 -29.87
CA PHE A 14 -11.68 17.67 -29.48
C PHE A 14 -11.64 16.28 -28.83
N LYS A 15 -12.54 15.97 -27.88
CA LYS A 15 -12.60 14.65 -27.24
C LYS A 15 -12.86 13.52 -28.24
N VAL A 16 -13.75 13.74 -29.22
CA VAL A 16 -14.06 12.75 -30.26
C VAL A 16 -12.82 12.48 -31.10
N TRP A 17 -12.17 13.53 -31.60
CA TRP A 17 -10.94 13.40 -32.38
C TRP A 17 -9.79 12.74 -31.57
N ALA A 18 -9.60 13.14 -30.32
CA ALA A 18 -8.55 12.63 -29.44
C ALA A 18 -8.71 11.14 -29.09
N ARG A 19 -9.95 10.63 -29.04
CA ARG A 19 -10.20 9.19 -28.87
C ARG A 19 -9.77 8.38 -30.09
N GLY A 20 -9.94 8.92 -31.29
CA GLY A 20 -9.58 8.23 -32.55
C GLY A 20 -8.08 8.26 -32.85
N THR A 21 -7.33 9.19 -32.28
CA THR A 21 -5.92 9.43 -32.61
C THR A 21 -4.97 9.05 -31.47
N ASP A 22 -5.24 9.53 -30.25
CA ASP A 22 -4.30 9.50 -29.11
C ASP A 22 -4.83 8.67 -27.92
N GLY A 23 -6.00 8.01 -28.07
CA GLY A 23 -6.63 7.21 -27.02
C GLY A 23 -7.27 8.02 -25.88
N GLY A 24 -7.29 9.35 -25.97
CA GLY A 24 -7.97 10.22 -25.00
C GLY A 24 -7.52 11.69 -25.01
N ALA A 25 -8.38 12.57 -24.47
CA ALA A 25 -8.21 14.02 -24.50
C ALA A 25 -6.93 14.51 -23.80
N SER A 26 -6.54 13.89 -22.68
CA SER A 26 -5.33 14.27 -21.94
C SER A 26 -4.03 13.87 -22.66
N ALA A 27 -4.04 12.76 -23.41
CA ALA A 27 -2.91 12.34 -24.22
C ALA A 27 -2.72 13.28 -25.42
N ALA A 28 -3.81 13.57 -26.13
CA ALA A 28 -3.82 14.55 -27.23
C ALA A 28 -3.38 15.95 -26.78
N LEU A 29 -3.88 16.43 -25.63
CA LEU A 29 -3.50 17.76 -25.13
C LEU A 29 -2.01 17.83 -24.78
N ARG A 30 -1.47 16.79 -24.14
CA ARG A 30 -0.03 16.70 -23.84
C ARG A 30 0.81 16.72 -25.13
N ARG A 31 0.39 15.97 -26.15
CA ARG A 31 1.04 15.95 -27.47
C ARG A 31 1.05 17.34 -28.09
N LEU A 32 -0.10 18.02 -28.15
CA LEU A 32 -0.21 19.37 -28.72
C LEU A 32 0.64 20.40 -27.97
N ILE A 33 0.71 20.30 -26.64
CA ILE A 33 1.56 21.20 -25.84
C ILE A 33 3.04 20.95 -26.14
N ILE A 34 3.49 19.69 -26.19
CA ILE A 34 4.87 19.34 -26.56
C ILE A 34 5.18 19.83 -27.97
N GLN A 35 4.27 19.64 -28.92
CA GLN A 35 4.43 20.11 -30.29
C GLN A 35 4.60 21.64 -30.36
N ALA A 36 3.77 22.37 -29.62
CA ALA A 36 3.79 23.83 -29.61
C ALA A 36 5.05 24.39 -28.95
N VAL A 37 5.63 23.66 -27.98
CA VAL A 37 6.82 24.09 -27.25
C VAL A 37 8.12 23.68 -27.96
N ASP A 38 8.19 22.46 -28.50
CA ASP A 38 9.42 21.88 -29.03
C ASP A 38 9.51 21.93 -30.57
N GLY A 39 8.45 22.39 -31.26
CA GLY A 39 8.43 22.62 -32.71
C GLY A 39 8.46 21.37 -33.59
N ALA A 40 8.51 20.18 -32.99
CA ALA A 40 8.43 18.90 -33.69
C ALA A 40 7.09 18.22 -33.39
N GLU A 41 6.47 17.61 -34.40
CA GLU A 41 5.32 16.73 -34.16
C GLU A 41 5.79 15.59 -33.23
N PRO A 42 5.26 15.49 -32.00
CA PRO A 42 5.65 14.44 -31.10
C PRO A 42 5.17 13.18 -31.77
N SER A 43 6.10 12.30 -32.11
CA SER A 43 5.79 11.01 -32.72
C SER A 43 4.64 10.41 -31.93
N LEU A 44 3.52 10.11 -32.61
CA LEU A 44 2.52 9.20 -32.07
C LEU A 44 3.29 8.07 -31.39
N PRO A 45 2.96 7.65 -30.17
CA PRO A 45 3.58 6.47 -29.61
C PRO A 45 3.23 5.33 -30.58
N LEU A 46 4.14 5.04 -31.53
CA LEU A 46 4.13 3.84 -32.35
C LEU A 46 3.92 2.74 -31.33
N GLY A 47 2.73 2.11 -31.38
CA GLY A 47 2.16 1.38 -30.26
C GLY A 47 3.24 0.65 -29.49
N ALA A 48 3.53 1.12 -28.27
CA ALA A 48 4.67 0.74 -27.43
C ALA A 48 5.55 -0.35 -28.07
N THR A 49 6.49 0.03 -28.92
CA THR A 49 7.39 -0.91 -29.63
C THR A 49 8.36 -1.52 -28.63
N GLY A 50 7.83 -2.40 -27.78
CA GLY A 50 8.62 -3.29 -26.98
C GLY A 50 9.43 -4.18 -27.91
N ARG A 51 10.73 -4.35 -27.62
CA ARG A 51 11.52 -5.37 -28.28
C ARG A 51 10.98 -6.75 -27.87
N GLN A 52 10.80 -7.63 -28.85
CA GLN A 52 10.30 -8.97 -28.59
C GLN A 52 11.39 -9.83 -27.94
N ILE A 53 11.03 -10.53 -26.87
CA ILE A 53 11.86 -11.57 -26.26
C ILE A 53 11.18 -12.91 -26.56
N ALA A 54 11.89 -13.80 -27.26
CA ALA A 54 11.45 -15.17 -27.47
C ALA A 54 11.92 -16.05 -26.30
N VAL A 55 10.99 -16.69 -25.61
CA VAL A 55 11.28 -17.63 -24.51
C VAL A 55 10.97 -19.04 -24.99
N ARG A 56 11.96 -19.93 -24.91
CA ARG A 56 11.76 -21.34 -25.23
C ARG A 56 11.22 -22.07 -24.02
N LEU A 57 10.01 -22.60 -24.14
CA LEU A 57 9.34 -23.39 -23.11
C LEU A 57 9.22 -24.83 -23.58
N LYS A 58 9.41 -25.77 -22.65
CA LYS A 58 9.03 -27.17 -22.86
C LYS A 58 7.51 -27.29 -22.81
N GLU A 59 6.96 -28.35 -23.40
CA GLU A 59 5.51 -28.56 -23.42
C GLU A 59 4.83 -28.50 -22.03
N PRO A 60 5.36 -29.11 -20.95
CA PRO A 60 4.73 -28.98 -19.63
C PRO A 60 4.70 -27.52 -19.11
N GLU A 61 5.74 -26.74 -19.39
CA GLU A 61 5.83 -25.33 -18.98
C GLU A 61 4.83 -24.48 -19.79
N ARG A 62 4.69 -24.77 -21.08
CA ARG A 62 3.72 -24.11 -21.98
C ARG A 62 2.29 -24.38 -21.52
N VAL A 63 1.95 -25.61 -21.15
CA VAL A 63 0.63 -25.97 -20.61
C VAL A 63 0.37 -25.27 -19.28
N ALA A 64 1.36 -25.22 -18.38
CA ALA A 64 1.23 -24.51 -17.12
C ALA A 64 0.99 -23.00 -17.33
N LEU A 65 1.71 -22.37 -18.27
CA LEU A 65 1.53 -20.97 -18.62
C LEU A 65 0.13 -20.69 -19.19
N LEU A 66 -0.35 -21.56 -20.09
CA LEU A 66 -1.69 -21.46 -20.67
C LEU A 66 -2.78 -21.51 -19.58
N ARG A 67 -2.70 -22.48 -18.67
CA ARG A 67 -3.65 -22.59 -17.54
C ARG A 67 -3.59 -21.35 -16.64
N ALA A 68 -2.39 -20.87 -16.32
CA ALA A 68 -2.21 -19.71 -15.47
C ALA A 68 -2.79 -18.43 -16.10
N ALA A 69 -2.62 -18.26 -17.42
CA ALA A 69 -3.18 -17.15 -18.18
C ALA A 69 -4.72 -17.23 -18.30
N GLN A 70 -5.26 -18.43 -18.55
CA GLN A 70 -6.70 -18.67 -18.64
C GLN A 70 -7.41 -18.40 -17.31
N ALA A 71 -6.86 -18.88 -16.19
CA ALA A 71 -7.38 -18.61 -14.86
C ALA A 71 -7.48 -17.10 -14.57
N ARG A 72 -6.67 -16.28 -15.26
CA ARG A 72 -6.58 -14.83 -15.11
C ARG A 72 -7.18 -14.06 -16.29
N ARG A 73 -7.91 -14.75 -17.18
CA ARG A 73 -8.59 -14.19 -18.37
C ARG A 73 -7.69 -13.31 -19.23
N THR A 74 -6.42 -13.71 -19.39
CA THR A 74 -5.43 -12.99 -20.19
C THR A 74 -4.72 -13.94 -21.16
N THR A 75 -3.92 -13.40 -22.07
CA THR A 75 -3.11 -14.22 -23.00
C THR A 75 -1.81 -14.67 -22.31
N PRO A 76 -1.21 -15.81 -22.71
CA PRO A 76 0.07 -16.27 -22.16
C PRO A 76 1.19 -15.24 -22.26
N ALA A 77 1.25 -14.51 -23.39
CA ALA A 77 2.25 -13.46 -23.61
C ALA A 77 2.04 -12.27 -22.67
N ASN A 78 0.79 -11.82 -22.50
CA ASN A 78 0.49 -10.73 -21.57
C ASN A 78 0.73 -11.15 -20.12
N TRP A 79 0.38 -12.38 -19.75
CA TRP A 79 0.65 -12.91 -18.41
C TRP A 79 2.15 -12.93 -18.10
N LEU A 80 2.96 -13.46 -19.03
CA LEU A 80 4.41 -13.50 -18.89
C LEU A 80 5.02 -12.10 -18.80
N ARG A 81 4.52 -11.15 -19.60
CA ARG A 81 4.92 -9.75 -19.55
C ARG A 81 4.59 -9.12 -18.19
N SER A 82 3.38 -9.31 -17.69
CA SER A 82 2.97 -8.75 -16.39
C SER A 82 3.80 -9.33 -15.25
N LEU A 83 4.07 -10.64 -15.25
CA LEU A 83 5.00 -11.26 -14.30
C LEU A 83 6.38 -10.62 -14.36
N ALA A 84 6.95 -10.46 -15.56
CA ALA A 84 8.27 -9.84 -15.73
C ALA A 84 8.28 -8.41 -15.17
N ILE A 85 7.29 -7.58 -15.51
CA ILE A 85 7.21 -6.19 -15.02
C ILE A 85 7.08 -6.15 -13.49
N VAL A 86 6.23 -6.99 -12.91
CA VAL A 86 5.97 -7.02 -11.47
C VAL A 86 7.21 -7.47 -10.69
N HIS A 87 7.89 -8.53 -11.13
CA HIS A 87 9.08 -9.02 -10.44
C HIS A 87 10.30 -8.13 -10.64
N LEU A 88 10.47 -7.50 -11.81
CA LEU A 88 11.54 -6.53 -12.06
C LEU A 88 11.32 -5.22 -11.28
N GLY A 89 10.08 -4.73 -11.26
CA GLY A 89 9.70 -3.51 -10.56
C GLY A 89 9.52 -3.68 -9.05
N ARG A 90 9.42 -4.93 -8.56
CA ARG A 90 9.05 -5.30 -7.18
C ARG A 90 7.81 -4.55 -6.66
N ARG A 91 6.89 -4.28 -7.58
CA ARG A 91 5.65 -3.57 -7.33
C ARG A 91 4.54 -4.32 -8.02
N PRO A 92 3.49 -4.72 -7.30
CA PRO A 92 2.41 -5.41 -7.95
C PRO A 92 1.60 -4.45 -8.82
N GLN A 93 0.84 -5.02 -9.73
CA GLN A 93 -0.13 -4.27 -10.54
C GLN A 93 -1.50 -4.35 -9.90
N TRP A 94 -2.21 -3.22 -9.95
CA TRP A 94 -3.57 -3.07 -9.44
C TRP A 94 -4.57 -3.29 -10.57
N SER A 95 -5.59 -4.10 -10.30
CA SER A 95 -6.78 -4.20 -11.14
C SER A 95 -7.70 -2.98 -10.97
N ASP A 96 -8.63 -2.79 -11.90
CA ASP A 96 -9.62 -1.71 -11.81
C ASP A 96 -10.51 -1.86 -10.56
N THR A 97 -10.85 -3.11 -10.18
CA THR A 97 -11.63 -3.42 -8.99
C THR A 97 -10.86 -3.07 -7.72
N GLU A 98 -9.61 -3.52 -7.59
CA GLU A 98 -8.77 -3.17 -6.43
C GLU A 98 -8.53 -1.66 -6.35
N THR A 99 -8.35 -0.99 -7.49
CA THR A 99 -8.18 0.46 -7.53
C THR A 99 -9.44 1.18 -7.07
N ALA A 100 -10.63 0.69 -7.45
CA ALA A 100 -11.90 1.23 -6.98
C ALA A 100 -12.07 1.06 -5.46
N GLU A 101 -11.78 -0.13 -4.93
CA GLU A 101 -11.83 -0.38 -3.49
C GLU A 101 -10.83 0.47 -2.70
N LEU A 102 -9.60 0.66 -3.22
CA LEU A 102 -8.62 1.55 -2.59
C LEU A 102 -9.09 3.01 -2.55
N ARG A 103 -9.80 3.47 -3.59
CA ARG A 103 -10.40 4.82 -3.57
C ARG A 103 -11.50 4.93 -2.51
N GLU A 104 -12.33 3.90 -2.39
CA GLU A 104 -13.39 3.84 -1.38
C GLU A 104 -12.81 3.94 0.04
N ILE A 105 -11.80 3.12 0.34
CA ILE A 105 -11.06 3.18 1.62
C ILE A 105 -10.50 4.59 1.86
N GLY A 106 -9.90 5.20 0.83
CA GLY A 106 -9.35 6.55 0.93
C GLY A 106 -10.41 7.62 1.26
N MET A 107 -11.61 7.49 0.70
CA MET A 107 -12.74 8.38 1.02
C MET A 107 -13.20 8.19 2.46
N GLU A 108 -13.30 6.95 2.92
CA GLU A 108 -13.75 6.62 4.28
C GLU A 108 -12.75 7.09 5.35
N VAL A 109 -11.46 6.84 5.14
CA VAL A 109 -10.39 7.35 6.02
C VAL A 109 -10.42 8.88 6.08
N ARG A 110 -10.67 9.57 4.96
CA ARG A 110 -10.81 11.03 4.94
C ARG A 110 -12.02 11.50 5.75
N ARG A 111 -13.16 10.81 5.63
CA ARG A 111 -14.38 11.09 6.39
C ARG A 111 -14.13 10.96 7.89
N ILE A 112 -13.49 9.86 8.32
CA ILE A 112 -13.10 9.64 9.72
C ILE A 112 -12.18 10.76 10.21
N GLY A 113 -11.15 11.11 9.43
CA GLY A 113 -10.22 12.18 9.78
C GLY A 113 -10.90 13.54 9.94
N ASN A 114 -11.85 13.88 9.07
CA ASN A 114 -12.63 15.12 9.18
C ASN A 114 -13.46 15.15 10.46
N ASN A 115 -14.12 14.04 10.81
CA ASN A 115 -14.93 13.93 12.02
C ASN A 115 -14.06 14.06 13.28
N LEU A 116 -12.90 13.39 13.33
CA LEU A 116 -11.96 13.52 14.44
C LEU A 116 -11.40 14.94 14.57
N ASN A 117 -11.17 15.63 13.45
CA ASN A 117 -10.71 17.02 13.46
C ASN A 117 -11.79 17.99 13.97
N GLN A 118 -13.07 17.72 13.67
CA GLN A 118 -14.19 18.47 14.25
C GLN A 118 -14.27 18.24 15.77
N LEU A 119 -14.18 16.98 16.21
CA LEU A 119 -14.14 16.63 17.64
C LEU A 119 -12.99 17.37 18.36
N ALA A 120 -11.79 17.38 17.78
CA ALA A 120 -10.65 18.08 18.34
C ALA A 120 -10.89 19.59 18.48
N ARG A 121 -11.57 20.23 17.52
CA ARG A 121 -11.93 21.66 17.61
C ARG A 121 -12.90 21.91 18.75
N VAL A 122 -13.95 21.12 18.85
CA VAL A 122 -14.95 21.23 19.93
C VAL A 122 -14.28 21.02 21.29
N MET A 123 -13.35 20.06 21.41
CA MET A 123 -12.60 19.83 22.64
C MET A 123 -11.67 21.00 23.01
N ASN A 124 -11.03 21.63 22.02
CA ASN A 124 -10.19 22.80 22.26
C ASN A 124 -11.03 24.02 22.70
N GLU A 125 -12.22 24.20 22.14
CA GLU A 125 -13.17 25.23 22.56
C GLU A 125 -13.69 24.96 23.98
N ALA A 126 -14.10 23.72 24.27
CA ALA A 126 -14.52 23.28 25.60
C ALA A 126 -13.45 23.47 26.67
N ALA A 127 -12.17 23.27 26.32
CA ALA A 127 -11.05 23.51 27.24
C ALA A 127 -10.87 25.00 27.57
N LEU A 128 -11.28 25.90 26.68
CA LEU A 128 -11.23 27.36 26.90
C LEU A 128 -12.46 27.87 27.66
N THR A 129 -13.64 27.29 27.42
CA THR A 129 -14.90 27.72 28.04
C THR A 129 -15.24 26.99 29.34
N GLY A 130 -14.64 25.83 29.59
CA GLY A 130 -14.93 24.95 30.73
C GLY A 130 -16.14 24.05 30.55
N GLU A 131 -16.88 24.18 29.43
CA GLU A 131 -18.06 23.38 29.13
C GLU A 131 -17.71 22.22 28.19
N TYR A 132 -17.72 21.00 28.72
CA TYR A 132 -17.43 19.78 27.96
C TYR A 132 -18.72 19.12 27.46
N PRO A 133 -18.90 18.94 26.14
CA PRO A 133 -20.06 18.23 25.63
C PRO A 133 -20.04 16.74 26.04
N PRO A 134 -21.21 16.14 26.32
CA PRO A 134 -21.29 14.73 26.70
C PRO A 134 -20.87 13.82 25.53
N ASN A 135 -20.41 12.60 25.86
CA ASN A 135 -20.12 11.48 24.95
C ASN A 135 -18.96 11.66 23.94
N GLN A 136 -18.14 12.71 24.06
CA GLN A 136 -16.97 12.95 23.18
C GLN A 136 -15.98 11.76 23.13
N GLY A 137 -15.78 11.08 24.25
CA GLY A 137 -14.90 9.91 24.34
C GLY A 137 -15.41 8.71 23.55
N GLU A 138 -16.74 8.53 23.50
CA GLU A 138 -17.39 7.46 22.75
C GLU A 138 -17.25 7.70 21.24
N THR A 139 -17.52 8.94 20.79
CA THR A 139 -17.33 9.33 19.38
C THR A 139 -15.87 9.20 18.92
N ALA A 140 -14.91 9.56 19.78
CA ALA A 140 -13.49 9.36 19.48
C ALA A 140 -13.15 7.86 19.36
N HIS A 141 -13.71 7.03 20.25
CA HIS A 141 -13.50 5.58 20.25
C HIS A 141 -14.06 4.93 18.99
N GLU A 142 -15.29 5.28 18.60
CA GLU A 142 -15.91 4.83 17.34
C GLU A 142 -15.07 5.20 16.12
N GLY A 143 -14.55 6.43 16.06
CA GLY A 143 -13.67 6.86 14.98
C GLY A 143 -12.39 6.02 14.85
N VAL A 144 -11.81 5.62 15.99
CA VAL A 144 -10.64 4.73 16.02
C VAL A 144 -10.99 3.32 15.53
N GLU A 145 -12.13 2.77 15.93
CA GLU A 145 -12.56 1.43 15.47
C GLU A 145 -12.89 1.39 13.97
N LEU A 146 -13.52 2.44 13.45
CA LEU A 146 -13.75 2.60 12.02
C LEU A 146 -12.40 2.67 11.27
N LEU A 147 -11.44 3.46 11.77
CA LEU A 147 -10.11 3.55 11.16
C LEU A 147 -9.38 2.20 11.17
N ARG A 148 -9.46 1.45 12.28
CA ARG A 148 -8.88 0.10 12.37
C ARG A 148 -9.50 -0.86 11.36
N THR A 149 -10.79 -0.72 11.09
CA THR A 149 -11.51 -1.54 10.11
C THR A 149 -11.04 -1.23 8.69
N GLU A 150 -10.96 0.05 8.32
CA GLU A 150 -10.46 0.45 7.00
C GLU A 150 -9.00 0.07 6.79
N LEU A 151 -8.16 0.21 7.82
CA LEU A 151 -6.76 -0.24 7.74
C LEU A 151 -6.64 -1.75 7.55
N ARG A 152 -7.51 -2.55 8.18
CA ARG A 152 -7.55 -4.00 7.95
C ARG A 152 -7.97 -4.31 6.51
N ARG A 153 -8.98 -3.62 5.98
CA ARG A 153 -9.43 -3.76 4.59
C ARG A 153 -8.30 -3.42 3.61
N LEU A 154 -7.62 -2.30 3.83
CA LEU A 154 -6.45 -1.89 3.03
C LEU A 154 -5.36 -2.95 3.05
N MET A 155 -5.02 -3.47 4.23
CA MET A 155 -3.98 -4.50 4.36
C MET A 155 -4.39 -5.82 3.71
N ALA A 156 -5.68 -6.18 3.72
CA ALA A 156 -6.20 -7.38 3.06
C ALA A 156 -6.08 -7.27 1.54
N ILE A 157 -6.50 -6.15 0.95
CA ILE A 157 -6.35 -5.90 -0.50
C ILE A 157 -4.87 -5.93 -0.88
N TYR A 158 -4.03 -5.24 -0.11
CA TYR A 158 -2.60 -5.18 -0.38
C TYR A 158 -1.93 -6.55 -0.30
N THR A 159 -2.27 -7.33 0.73
CA THR A 159 -1.77 -8.69 0.94
C THR A 159 -2.23 -9.62 -0.18
N GLY A 160 -3.52 -9.63 -0.50
CA GLY A 160 -4.06 -10.45 -1.58
C GLY A 160 -3.43 -10.13 -2.92
N ASN A 161 -3.14 -8.85 -3.17
CA ASN A 161 -2.46 -8.41 -4.38
C ASN A 161 -0.98 -8.87 -4.42
N PHE A 162 -0.25 -8.84 -3.30
CA PHE A 162 1.10 -9.40 -3.21
C PHE A 162 1.13 -10.92 -3.39
N ASP A 163 0.21 -11.62 -2.73
CA ASP A 163 0.08 -13.07 -2.81
C ASP A 163 -0.31 -13.49 -4.25
N TYR A 164 -1.19 -12.72 -4.91
CA TYR A 164 -1.59 -12.92 -6.30
C TYR A 164 -0.39 -12.91 -7.26
N TRP A 165 0.58 -12.03 -7.00
CA TRP A 165 1.79 -11.88 -7.80
C TRP A 165 2.99 -12.69 -7.28
N GLY A 166 2.87 -13.38 -6.14
CA GLY A 166 3.97 -14.16 -5.55
C GLY A 166 5.19 -13.31 -5.17
N LEU A 167 4.97 -12.06 -4.75
CA LEU A 167 6.06 -11.17 -4.34
C LEU A 167 6.59 -11.54 -2.94
N PRO A 168 7.91 -11.40 -2.66
CA PRO A 168 8.47 -11.71 -1.36
C PRO A 168 7.92 -10.81 -0.24
N ASP A 169 7.75 -11.36 0.96
CA ASP A 169 7.29 -10.59 2.12
C ASP A 169 8.23 -9.44 2.51
N ALA A 170 9.53 -9.54 2.17
CA ALA A 170 10.52 -8.50 2.42
C ALA A 170 10.22 -7.18 1.68
N VAL A 171 9.43 -7.21 0.61
CA VAL A 171 9.00 -6.01 -0.13
C VAL A 171 7.57 -5.59 0.19
N ARG A 172 6.87 -6.30 1.08
CA ARG A 172 5.55 -5.91 1.55
C ARG A 172 5.69 -4.69 2.48
N PRO A 173 4.96 -3.58 2.24
CA PRO A 173 4.86 -2.49 3.19
C PRO A 173 4.31 -3.06 4.48
N THR A 174 5.13 -2.96 5.52
CA THR A 174 4.68 -3.21 6.87
C THR A 174 3.97 -1.93 7.28
N ALA A 175 2.67 -2.01 7.60
CA ALA A 175 1.96 -0.86 8.17
C ALA A 175 2.79 -0.34 9.36
N LEU A 176 3.13 0.96 9.37
CA LEU A 176 3.87 1.59 10.47
C LEU A 176 3.17 1.36 11.82
N LEU A 177 1.85 1.22 11.83
CA LEU A 177 1.08 0.78 12.99
C LEU A 177 1.45 -0.64 13.45
N GLY A 178 1.62 -1.57 12.50
CA GLY A 178 2.09 -2.93 12.75
C GLY A 178 3.52 -2.98 13.29
N MET A 179 4.38 -2.04 12.92
CA MET A 179 5.72 -1.91 13.53
C MET A 179 5.61 -1.54 15.01
N LYS A 180 4.84 -0.51 15.37
CA LYS A 180 4.64 -0.12 16.77
C LYS A 180 3.97 -1.21 17.60
N VAL A 181 2.95 -1.89 17.04
CA VAL A 181 2.25 -2.98 17.74
C VAL A 181 3.16 -4.20 17.91
N ARG A 182 3.95 -4.59 16.89
CA ARG A 182 4.92 -5.70 17.00
C ARG A 182 6.08 -5.36 17.91
N GLU A 183 6.54 -4.12 17.91
CA GLU A 183 7.59 -3.64 18.80
C GLU A 183 7.10 -3.58 20.25
N GLN A 184 5.86 -3.14 20.49
CA GLN A 184 5.20 -3.23 21.79
C GLN A 184 5.03 -4.68 22.24
N ALA A 185 4.59 -5.59 21.35
CA ALA A 185 4.47 -7.01 21.65
C ALA A 185 5.82 -7.64 22.03
N ARG A 186 6.89 -7.36 21.26
CA ARG A 186 8.26 -7.78 21.59
C ARG A 186 8.73 -7.21 22.94
N GLN A 187 8.44 -5.94 23.21
CA GLN A 187 8.78 -5.31 24.50
C GLN A 187 8.01 -5.93 25.68
N ILE A 188 6.76 -6.37 25.47
CA ILE A 188 5.95 -7.08 26.47
C ILE A 188 6.54 -8.48 26.72
N GLU A 189 6.86 -9.22 25.66
CA GLU A 189 7.53 -10.53 25.75
C GLU A 189 8.91 -10.46 26.41
N ASP A 190 9.71 -9.44 26.07
CA ASP A 190 11.02 -9.20 26.69
C ASP A 190 10.88 -8.83 28.17
N LYS A 191 9.87 -8.03 28.54
CA LYS A 191 9.58 -7.71 29.95
C LYS A 191 9.09 -8.94 30.71
N ALA A 192 8.25 -9.79 30.10
CA ALA A 192 7.79 -11.04 30.68
C ALA A 192 8.96 -12.02 30.88
N SER A 193 9.83 -12.14 29.88
CA SER A 193 11.05 -12.97 29.92
C SER A 193 12.03 -12.48 30.99
N ARG A 194 12.16 -11.16 31.19
CA ARG A 194 12.97 -10.58 32.27
C ARG A 194 12.39 -10.86 33.66
N ARG A 195 11.06 -10.90 33.81
CA ARG A 195 10.39 -11.26 35.08
C ARG A 195 10.53 -12.74 35.44
N LEU A 196 10.64 -13.61 34.44
CA LEU A 196 10.81 -15.06 34.61
C LEU A 196 12.27 -15.49 34.80
N ARG A 197 13.25 -14.58 34.70
CA ARG A 197 14.65 -14.92 34.97
C ARG A 197 14.81 -15.23 36.47
N PRO A 198 15.29 -16.43 36.83
CA PRO A 198 15.55 -16.76 38.23
C PRO A 198 16.59 -15.77 38.78
N ARG A 199 16.25 -15.13 39.91
CA ARG A 199 17.19 -14.27 40.63
C ARG A 199 18.39 -15.14 41.04
N ARG A 200 19.56 -14.89 40.45
CA ARG A 200 20.82 -15.45 40.95
C ARG A 200 20.95 -15.03 42.41
N ARG A 201 20.85 -15.99 43.34
CA ARG A 201 21.26 -15.76 44.72
C ARG A 201 22.76 -15.40 44.69
N PRO A 202 23.19 -14.32 45.37
CA PRO A 202 24.61 -14.07 45.53
C PRO A 202 25.23 -15.26 46.25
N ALA A 203 26.37 -15.74 45.76
CA ALA A 203 27.11 -16.83 46.37
C ALA A 203 27.64 -16.36 47.74
N ILE A 204 26.97 -16.79 48.79
CA ILE A 204 27.49 -16.75 50.15
C ILE A 204 28.06 -18.14 50.39
N PHE A 205 29.25 -18.22 50.97
CA PHE A 205 30.10 -19.39 51.24
C PHE A 205 31.12 -19.75 50.15
N ALA A 206 32.16 -18.92 50.07
CA ALA A 206 33.52 -19.42 49.93
C ALA A 206 34.22 -19.22 51.28
N ASP A 207 35.02 -20.19 51.68
CA ASP A 207 35.94 -20.22 52.83
C ASP A 207 35.31 -20.42 54.23
N ASP A 208 35.09 -21.67 54.60
CA ASP A 208 35.64 -22.20 55.85
C ASP A 208 35.70 -23.73 55.82
N GLU A 209 36.92 -24.29 55.69
CA GLU A 209 37.34 -25.62 56.18
C GLU A 209 38.74 -25.96 55.62
N ARG A 210 39.75 -25.26 56.14
CA ARG A 210 41.15 -25.72 56.15
C ARG A 210 41.75 -25.51 57.54
N ALA A 211 41.46 -26.44 58.44
CA ALA A 211 42.17 -26.76 59.69
C ALA A 211 41.32 -27.88 60.34
N VAL A 212 41.76 -29.08 60.75
CA VAL A 212 42.95 -29.57 61.46
C VAL A 212 42.91 -31.11 61.25
N GLY A 213 43.94 -31.82 60.76
CA GLY A 213 45.08 -32.35 61.52
C GLY A 213 45.01 -33.90 61.53
N LYS A 214 45.90 -34.59 60.80
CA LYS A 214 46.95 -35.50 61.31
C LYS A 214 46.49 -36.48 62.40
N GLU A 215 46.42 -37.77 62.06
CA GLU A 215 47.44 -38.80 62.33
C GLU A 215 47.27 -39.99 61.38
#